data_AF-A0A0L6UCY2-F1
#
_entry.id   AF-A0A0L6UCY2-F1
#
_cell.length_a   1.000
_cell.length_b   1.000
_cell.length_c   1.000
_cell.angle_alpha   90.00
_cell.angle_beta   90.00
_cell.angle_gamma   90.00
#
_symmetry.space_group_name_H-M   'P 1'
#
loop_
_entity.id
_entity.type
_entity.pdbx_description
1 polymer ?
#
loop_
_entity_poly.entity_id
_entity_poly.type
_entity_poly.pdbx_seq_one_letter_code
_entity_poly.pdbx_strand_id
1 'polypeptide(L)'
;MFLLLIDNREDEDLLCENYCLLSADLRRPTELIEKLHTPITNKEQEEGGLLDRNAPTLILAELVFLYLSPEHTRHCLDSLTRFFHGPLMLVTYEALNLHDSFSSMMVQNLAGRGLCLAGFEYNDSVESQVSRMKAHGFLEVVSTDMKSLRTNNMTSMNGDGEEQEQEEWRRRWTAELARVRRLEFLDEVEELELILSHYALSWAIRADHSTSRTTTVGFYLPTF
;
A
#
# COMPACT_ATOMS: atom_id res chain seq x y z
N MET A 1 5.75 -8.73 13.40
CA MET A 1 4.34 -8.94 13.79
C MET A 1 4.08 -8.17 15.08
N PHE A 2 3.65 -6.90 14.96
CA PHE A 2 3.08 -6.18 16.10
C PHE A 2 1.57 -6.29 15.96
N LEU A 3 1.00 -7.30 16.64
CA LEU A 3 -0.44 -7.36 16.86
C LEU A 3 -0.67 -6.69 18.22
N LEU A 4 -0.89 -5.38 18.23
CA LEU A 4 -1.46 -4.72 19.40
C LEU A 4 -2.98 -4.95 19.36
N LEU A 5 -3.43 -6.00 20.04
CA LEU A 5 -4.80 -6.09 20.54
C LEU A 5 -4.89 -5.10 21.70
N ILE A 6 -5.26 -3.85 21.43
CA ILE A 6 -5.63 -2.92 22.49
C ILE A 6 -7.15 -3.00 22.69
N ASP A 7 -7.48 -3.33 23.92
CA ASP A 7 -8.77 -3.21 24.56
C ASP A 7 -9.37 -1.80 24.34
N ASN A 8 -10.69 -1.74 24.16
CA ASN A 8 -11.46 -0.54 23.81
C ASN A 8 -11.37 0.53 24.92
N ARG A 9 -10.36 1.41 24.89
CA ARG A 9 -10.29 2.63 25.71
C ARG A 9 -10.27 3.86 24.82
N GLU A 10 -11.12 4.82 25.15
CA GLU A 10 -11.53 5.91 24.24
C GLU A 10 -10.47 7.00 23.98
N ASP A 11 -9.31 6.99 24.62
CA ASP A 11 -8.27 8.04 24.44
C ASP A 11 -6.84 7.47 24.50
N GLU A 12 -6.36 6.86 23.41
CA GLU A 12 -4.96 6.37 23.29
C GLU A 12 -4.20 7.04 22.13
N ASP A 13 -4.60 8.25 21.74
CA ASP A 13 -3.90 9.01 20.71
C ASP A 13 -2.61 9.63 21.28
N LEU A 14 -1.53 9.61 20.49
CA LEU A 14 -0.30 10.35 20.75
C LEU A 14 -0.19 11.46 19.71
N LEU A 15 -0.21 12.73 20.15
CA LEU A 15 -0.14 13.89 19.26
C LEU A 15 1.18 14.64 19.47
N CYS A 16 1.95 14.82 18.40
CA CYS A 16 3.14 15.67 18.35
C CYS A 16 3.15 16.45 17.03
N GLU A 17 3.88 17.56 16.99
CA GLU A 17 3.94 18.46 15.81
C GLU A 17 4.27 17.74 14.50
N ASN A 18 5.18 16.76 14.53
CA ASN A 18 5.67 16.05 13.34
C ASN A 18 5.27 14.56 13.29
N TYR A 19 4.56 14.05 14.30
CA TYR A 19 4.19 12.65 14.38
C TYR A 19 2.94 12.47 15.23
N CYS A 20 1.96 11.74 14.70
CA CYS A 20 0.76 11.40 15.44
C CYS A 20 0.50 9.90 15.33
N LEU A 21 0.06 9.30 16.43
CA LEU A 21 -0.51 7.95 16.48
C LEU A 21 -1.98 8.08 16.85
N LEU A 22 -2.86 7.61 15.98
CA LEU A 22 -4.30 7.67 16.19
C LEU A 22 -4.84 6.25 16.37
N SER A 23 -5.62 6.02 17.42
CA SER A 23 -6.49 4.85 17.49
C SER A 23 -7.69 5.08 16.58
N ALA A 24 -7.86 4.26 15.55
CA ALA A 24 -9.04 4.35 14.70
C ALA A 24 -9.38 2.99 14.09
N ASP A 25 -10.67 2.67 14.08
CA ASP A 25 -11.17 1.50 13.38
C ASP A 25 -11.42 1.82 11.91
N LEU A 26 -10.59 1.29 11.00
CA LEU A 26 -10.71 1.54 9.56
C LEU A 26 -12.03 1.01 8.95
N ARG A 27 -12.77 0.14 9.66
CA ARG A 27 -14.14 -0.26 9.29
C ARG A 27 -15.15 0.87 9.46
N ARG A 28 -14.84 1.84 10.31
CA ARG A 28 -15.66 3.00 10.66
C ARG A 28 -14.88 4.29 10.34
N PRO A 29 -14.55 4.55 9.06
CA PRO A 29 -13.60 5.59 8.68
C PRO A 29 -14.01 7.00 9.08
N THR A 30 -15.30 7.25 9.37
CA THR A 30 -15.78 8.54 9.91
C THR A 30 -15.02 8.95 11.17
N GLU A 31 -14.73 8.00 12.07
CA GLU A 31 -13.96 8.24 13.29
C GLU A 31 -12.54 8.75 12.97
N LEU A 32 -11.87 8.11 12.01
CA LEU A 32 -10.56 8.56 11.53
C LEU A 32 -10.66 9.96 10.93
N ILE A 33 -11.64 10.22 10.07
CA ILE A 33 -11.80 11.53 9.42
C ILE A 33 -12.04 12.64 10.43
N GLU A 34 -12.85 12.41 11.48
CA GLU A 34 -13.06 13.35 12.58
C GLU A 34 -11.76 13.66 13.31
N LYS A 35 -10.94 12.64 13.62
CA LYS A 35 -9.62 12.83 14.22
C LYS A 35 -8.67 13.62 13.32
N LEU A 36 -8.65 13.33 12.01
CA LEU A 36 -7.84 14.08 11.04
C LEU A 36 -8.27 15.55 10.90
N HIS A 37 -9.53 15.87 11.20
CA HIS A 37 -10.03 17.25 11.26
C HIS A 37 -9.71 17.98 12.57
N THR A 38 -9.31 17.25 13.61
CA THR A 38 -9.10 17.83 14.95
C THR A 38 -7.67 18.38 15.06
N PRO A 39 -7.46 19.65 15.43
CA PRO A 39 -6.12 20.22 15.61
C PRO A 39 -5.36 19.55 16.76
N ILE A 40 -4.03 19.61 16.70
CA ILE A 40 -3.13 19.08 17.76
C ILE A 40 -3.35 19.81 19.09
N THR A 41 -3.64 21.12 19.06
CA THR A 41 -3.85 21.92 20.26
C THR A 41 -5.30 22.35 20.40
N ASN A 42 -5.84 22.27 21.63
CA ASN A 42 -7.17 22.82 21.99
C ASN A 42 -7.20 24.36 22.01
N LYS A 43 -6.24 25.04 21.37
CA LYS A 43 -6.29 26.49 21.26
C LYS A 43 -7.34 26.82 20.23
N GLU A 44 -8.42 27.45 20.69
CA GLU A 44 -9.62 27.86 19.92
C GLU A 44 -9.34 28.77 18.70
N GLN A 45 -8.07 28.99 18.31
CA GLN A 45 -7.63 29.94 17.29
C GLN A 45 -6.71 29.33 16.23
N GLU A 46 -6.38 28.03 16.27
CA GLU A 46 -5.64 27.38 15.19
C GLU A 46 -6.62 26.90 14.10
N GLU A 47 -6.64 27.63 12.98
CA GLU A 47 -7.37 27.23 11.77
C GLU A 47 -6.60 26.11 11.06
N GLY A 48 -6.85 24.85 11.45
CA GLY A 48 -6.26 23.70 10.77
C GLY A 48 -6.70 22.37 11.38
N GLY A 49 -6.89 21.34 10.54
CA GLY A 49 -7.00 19.97 11.03
C GLY A 49 -5.62 19.40 11.36
N LEU A 50 -5.57 18.14 11.81
CA LEU A 50 -4.32 17.43 12.07
C LEU A 50 -3.40 17.36 10.83
N LEU A 51 -4.01 17.27 9.64
CA LEU A 51 -3.33 17.25 8.35
C LEU A 51 -3.88 18.34 7.42
N ASP A 52 -2.99 18.97 6.65
CA ASP A 52 -3.39 19.82 5.52
C ASP A 52 -3.91 18.96 4.36
N ARG A 53 -5.19 19.15 4.04
CA ARG A 53 -5.89 18.40 3.00
C ARG A 53 -5.38 18.73 1.59
N ASN A 54 -4.73 19.87 1.39
CA ASN A 54 -4.23 20.32 0.10
C ASN A 54 -2.76 19.96 -0.14
N ALA A 55 -2.04 19.51 0.90
CA ALA A 55 -0.66 19.10 0.78
C ALA A 55 -0.51 17.75 0.05
N PRO A 56 0.61 17.52 -0.68
CA PRO A 56 0.93 16.21 -1.21
C PRO A 56 0.97 15.16 -0.09
N THR A 57 0.16 14.11 -0.22
CA THR A 57 -0.01 13.09 0.82
C THR A 57 0.32 11.70 0.28
N LEU A 58 1.08 10.93 1.06
CA LEU A 58 1.35 9.51 0.82
C LEU A 58 0.62 8.66 1.88
N ILE A 59 -0.23 7.75 1.41
CA ILE A 59 -0.87 6.72 2.24
C ILE A 59 -0.11 5.41 2.02
N LEU A 60 0.34 4.79 3.12
CA LEU A 60 0.96 3.47 3.13
C LEU A 60 -0.01 2.47 3.76
N ALA A 61 -0.30 1.39 3.06
CA ALA A 61 -1.12 0.28 3.55
C ALA A 61 -0.38 -1.05 3.32
N GLU A 62 0.34 -1.50 4.34
CA GLU A 62 1.10 -2.74 4.33
C GLU A 62 0.30 -3.85 5.02
N LEU A 63 -0.27 -4.77 4.24
CA LEU A 63 -1.14 -5.86 4.69
C LEU A 63 -2.27 -5.34 5.59
N VAL A 64 -3.11 -4.46 5.05
CA VAL A 64 -4.20 -3.81 5.82
C VAL A 64 -5.55 -4.18 5.23
N PHE A 65 -5.77 -3.90 3.95
CA PHE A 65 -7.07 -3.98 3.32
C PHE A 65 -7.55 -5.42 3.14
N LEU A 66 -6.63 -6.39 3.07
CA LEU A 66 -6.98 -7.82 3.02
C LEU A 66 -7.72 -8.31 4.28
N TYR A 67 -7.54 -7.65 5.43
CA TYR A 67 -8.23 -7.99 6.67
C TYR A 67 -9.61 -7.35 6.79
N LEU A 68 -9.92 -6.37 5.94
CA LEU A 68 -11.22 -5.72 5.89
C LEU A 68 -12.09 -6.39 4.83
N SER A 69 -13.41 -6.45 5.05
CA SER A 69 -14.29 -6.90 3.96
C SER A 69 -14.21 -5.93 2.77
N PRO A 70 -14.58 -6.36 1.56
CA PRO A 70 -14.51 -5.51 0.36
C PRO A 70 -15.29 -4.19 0.53
N GLU A 71 -16.44 -4.24 1.23
CA GLU A 71 -17.24 -3.07 1.54
C GLU A 71 -16.52 -2.09 2.48
N HIS A 72 -15.89 -2.59 3.54
CA HIS A 72 -15.13 -1.78 4.48
C HIS A 72 -13.90 -1.14 3.82
N THR A 73 -13.17 -1.91 3.00
CA THR A 73 -12.04 -1.38 2.20
C THR A 73 -12.51 -0.26 1.27
N ARG A 74 -13.61 -0.48 0.53
CA ARG A 74 -14.19 0.54 -0.35
C ARG A 74 -14.56 1.80 0.43
N HIS A 75 -15.26 1.65 1.56
CA HIS A 75 -15.67 2.80 2.38
C HIS A 75 -14.48 3.56 2.96
N CYS A 76 -13.44 2.85 3.43
CA CYS A 76 -12.21 3.44 3.93
C CYS A 76 -11.50 4.27 2.84
N LEU A 77 -11.28 3.67 1.66
CA LEU A 77 -10.65 4.35 0.53
C LEU A 77 -11.49 5.54 0.03
N ASP A 78 -12.82 5.41 -0.05
CA ASP A 78 -13.71 6.52 -0.41
C ASP A 78 -13.57 7.70 0.57
N SER A 79 -13.52 7.42 1.88
CA SER A 79 -13.38 8.46 2.91
C SER A 79 -12.02 9.15 2.84
N LEU A 80 -10.92 8.39 2.72
CA LEU A 80 -9.57 8.94 2.63
C LEU A 80 -9.37 9.76 1.35
N THR A 81 -9.82 9.24 0.20
CA THR A 81 -9.67 9.94 -1.08
C THR A 81 -10.54 11.20 -1.14
N ARG A 82 -11.71 11.25 -0.49
CA ARG A 82 -12.51 12.48 -0.37
C ARG A 82 -11.94 13.48 0.62
N PHE A 83 -11.22 13.01 1.64
CA PHE A 83 -10.62 13.89 2.64
C PHE A 83 -9.47 14.70 2.03
N PHE A 84 -8.51 14.06 1.36
CA PHE A 84 -7.41 14.77 0.71
C PHE A 84 -7.86 15.39 -0.62
N HIS A 85 -7.54 16.66 -0.84
CA HIS A 85 -7.80 17.38 -2.10
C HIS A 85 -6.54 17.56 -2.94
N GLY A 86 -5.36 17.61 -2.30
CA GLY A 86 -4.07 17.74 -2.96
C GLY A 86 -3.63 16.47 -3.70
N PRO A 87 -2.40 16.48 -4.25
CA PRO A 87 -1.79 15.28 -4.82
C PRO A 87 -1.79 14.14 -3.80
N LEU A 88 -2.31 12.98 -4.20
CA LEU A 88 -2.47 11.82 -3.32
C LEU A 88 -1.79 10.61 -3.94
N MET A 89 -0.92 9.96 -3.18
CA MET A 89 -0.32 8.69 -3.52
C MET A 89 -0.78 7.62 -2.52
N LEU A 90 -1.13 6.45 -3.02
CA LEU A 90 -1.41 5.26 -2.21
C LEU A 90 -0.38 4.19 -2.59
N VAL A 91 0.29 3.59 -1.60
CA VAL A 91 1.14 2.41 -1.78
C VAL A 91 0.54 1.28 -0.95
N THR A 92 0.31 0.14 -1.58
CA THR A 92 -0.21 -1.07 -0.94
C THR A 92 0.75 -2.22 -1.13
N TYR A 93 1.02 -2.96 -0.06
CA TYR A 93 1.64 -4.28 -0.12
C TYR A 93 0.62 -5.29 0.41
N GLU A 94 0.10 -6.17 -0.45
CA GLU A 94 -1.04 -7.03 -0.11
C GLU A 94 -0.86 -8.44 -0.67
N ALA A 95 -1.47 -9.44 -0.03
CA ALA A 95 -1.55 -10.78 -0.61
C ALA A 95 -2.58 -10.80 -1.75
N LEU A 96 -2.34 -11.63 -2.76
CA LEU A 96 -3.19 -11.81 -3.94
C LEU A 96 -3.30 -13.27 -4.39
N ASN A 97 -4.23 -13.53 -5.31
CA ASN A 97 -4.42 -14.83 -5.97
C ASN A 97 -4.61 -15.99 -4.97
N LEU A 98 -5.50 -15.82 -4.00
CA LEU A 98 -5.66 -16.76 -2.89
C LEU A 98 -6.58 -17.95 -3.20
N HIS A 99 -6.53 -18.44 -4.44
CA HIS A 99 -7.45 -19.46 -4.98
C HIS A 99 -6.78 -20.75 -5.45
N ASP A 100 -5.46 -20.85 -5.35
CA ASP A 100 -4.72 -22.07 -5.72
C ASP A 100 -4.52 -23.02 -4.51
N SER A 101 -3.94 -24.20 -4.74
CA SER A 101 -3.72 -25.19 -3.68
C SER A 101 -2.77 -24.71 -2.59
N PHE A 102 -1.77 -23.91 -2.95
CA PHE A 102 -0.78 -23.36 -2.03
C PHE A 102 -1.42 -22.32 -1.11
N SER A 103 -2.06 -21.32 -1.70
CA SER A 103 -2.75 -20.25 -1.00
C SER A 103 -3.93 -20.75 -0.19
N SER A 104 -4.63 -21.81 -0.64
CA SER A 104 -5.67 -22.46 0.16
C SER A 104 -5.11 -23.01 1.48
N MET A 105 -3.94 -23.66 1.47
CA MET A 105 -3.28 -24.09 2.70
C MET A 105 -2.84 -22.89 3.55
N MET A 106 -2.33 -21.82 2.93
CA MET A 106 -1.96 -20.60 3.64
C MET A 106 -3.18 -19.98 4.36
N VAL A 107 -4.30 -19.81 3.66
CA VAL A 107 -5.56 -19.28 4.21
C VAL A 107 -6.06 -20.15 5.37
N GLN A 108 -6.04 -21.49 5.21
CA GLN A 108 -6.42 -22.42 6.28
C GLN A 108 -5.48 -22.31 7.50
N ASN A 109 -4.17 -22.20 7.27
CA ASN A 109 -3.18 -22.03 8.33
C ASN A 109 -3.35 -20.72 9.11
N LEU A 110 -3.72 -19.64 8.43
CA LEU A 110 -4.04 -18.35 9.03
C LEU A 110 -5.35 -18.43 9.81
N ALA A 111 -6.39 -19.03 9.23
CA ALA A 111 -7.68 -19.24 9.90
C ALA A 111 -7.53 -20.08 11.18
N GLY A 112 -6.69 -21.12 11.15
CA GLY A 112 -6.34 -21.92 12.34
C GLY A 112 -5.65 -21.13 13.46
N ARG A 113 -5.12 -19.93 13.16
CA ARG A 113 -4.53 -18.98 14.11
C ARG A 113 -5.45 -17.80 14.45
N GLY A 114 -6.72 -17.86 14.02
CA GLY A 114 -7.70 -16.80 14.26
C GLY A 114 -7.59 -15.60 13.31
N LEU A 115 -6.81 -15.70 12.22
CA LEU A 115 -6.67 -14.66 11.22
C LEU A 115 -7.64 -14.90 10.06
N CYS A 116 -8.62 -14.02 9.92
CA CYS A 116 -9.58 -14.02 8.82
C CYS A 116 -9.19 -12.98 7.77
N LEU A 117 -8.99 -13.42 6.53
CA LEU A 117 -8.67 -12.55 5.40
C LEU A 117 -9.95 -12.06 4.73
N ALA A 118 -10.75 -11.25 5.41
CA ALA A 118 -12.12 -10.91 4.97
C ALA A 118 -12.22 -10.27 3.56
N GLY A 119 -11.13 -9.70 3.05
CA GLY A 119 -11.07 -9.03 1.75
C GLY A 119 -10.53 -9.89 0.61
N PHE A 120 -10.19 -11.16 0.86
CA PHE A 120 -9.42 -11.96 -0.11
C PHE A 120 -10.12 -12.15 -1.47
N GLU A 121 -11.46 -12.18 -1.49
CA GLU A 121 -12.27 -12.33 -2.72
C GLU A 121 -12.09 -11.20 -3.74
N TYR A 122 -11.50 -10.07 -3.37
CA TYR A 122 -11.27 -8.91 -4.25
C TYR A 122 -9.78 -8.63 -4.48
N ASN A 123 -8.92 -9.53 -4.02
CA ASN A 123 -7.47 -9.51 -4.23
C ASN A 123 -7.05 -10.65 -5.17
N ASP A 124 -7.78 -10.86 -6.26
CA ASP A 124 -7.55 -12.01 -7.13
C ASP A 124 -6.26 -11.91 -7.94
N SER A 125 -5.89 -10.70 -8.37
CA SER A 125 -4.74 -10.50 -9.25
C SER A 125 -4.18 -9.08 -9.17
N VAL A 126 -3.06 -8.84 -9.82
CA VAL A 126 -2.49 -7.49 -10.03
C VAL A 126 -3.53 -6.56 -10.68
N GLU A 127 -4.31 -7.04 -11.65
CA GLU A 127 -5.36 -6.29 -12.34
C GLU A 127 -6.53 -5.92 -11.42
N SER A 128 -6.85 -6.79 -10.44
CA SER A 128 -7.86 -6.48 -9.42
C SER A 128 -7.42 -5.29 -8.54
N GLN A 129 -6.13 -5.20 -8.19
CA GLN A 129 -5.56 -4.07 -7.45
C GLN A 129 -5.67 -2.78 -8.28
N VAL A 130 -5.26 -2.85 -9.56
CA VAL A 130 -5.33 -1.72 -10.49
C VAL A 130 -6.77 -1.22 -10.64
N SER A 131 -7.72 -2.12 -10.84
CA SER A 131 -9.14 -1.79 -11.03
C SER A 131 -9.72 -1.12 -9.79
N ARG A 132 -9.38 -1.63 -8.59
CA ARG A 132 -9.83 -1.05 -7.33
C ARG A 132 -9.30 0.37 -7.11
N MET A 133 -8.01 0.60 -7.33
CA MET A 133 -7.42 1.94 -7.21
C MET A 133 -8.03 2.92 -8.21
N LYS A 134 -8.21 2.51 -9.48
CA LYS A 134 -8.89 3.35 -10.49
C LYS A 134 -10.32 3.70 -10.09
N ALA A 135 -11.07 2.77 -9.49
CA ALA A 135 -12.42 3.02 -9.00
C ALA A 135 -12.48 4.10 -7.91
N HIS A 136 -11.38 4.36 -7.20
CA HIS A 136 -11.25 5.42 -6.19
C HIS A 136 -10.59 6.71 -6.73
N GLY A 137 -10.56 6.89 -8.05
CA GLY A 137 -10.14 8.14 -8.68
C GLY A 137 -8.63 8.32 -8.82
N PHE A 138 -7.84 7.27 -8.63
CA PHE A 138 -6.43 7.27 -9.00
C PHE A 138 -6.29 7.14 -10.52
N LEU A 139 -5.40 7.95 -11.11
CA LEU A 139 -5.26 8.08 -12.56
C LEU A 139 -4.13 7.19 -13.09
N GLU A 140 -3.00 7.22 -12.39
CA GLU A 140 -1.84 6.37 -12.67
C GLU A 140 -1.78 5.29 -11.61
N VAL A 141 -1.71 4.03 -12.04
CA VAL A 141 -1.65 2.87 -11.14
C VAL A 141 -0.69 1.85 -11.70
N VAL A 142 0.26 1.43 -10.87
CA VAL A 142 1.23 0.37 -11.16
C VAL A 142 1.10 -0.70 -10.10
N SER A 143 1.13 -1.96 -10.51
CA SER A 143 1.06 -3.10 -9.61
C SER A 143 1.90 -4.24 -10.18
N THR A 144 2.62 -4.94 -9.31
CA THR A 144 3.46 -6.08 -9.68
C THR A 144 3.49 -7.08 -8.54
N ASP A 145 3.52 -8.37 -8.86
CA ASP A 145 3.76 -9.39 -7.85
C ASP A 145 5.25 -9.37 -7.42
N MET A 146 5.51 -9.80 -6.18
CA MET A 146 6.86 -9.73 -5.61
C MET A 146 7.83 -10.69 -6.30
N LYS A 147 7.34 -11.77 -6.93
CA LYS A 147 8.18 -12.68 -7.71
C LYS A 147 8.70 -11.93 -8.94
N SER A 148 7.83 -11.30 -9.72
CA SER A 148 8.17 -10.50 -10.89
C SER A 148 9.14 -9.36 -10.54
N LEU A 149 8.90 -8.66 -9.43
CA LEU A 149 9.81 -7.63 -8.91
C LEU A 149 11.19 -8.20 -8.55
N ARG A 150 11.23 -9.35 -7.84
CA ARG A 150 12.49 -10.00 -7.44
C ARG A 150 13.29 -10.50 -8.64
N THR A 151 12.65 -11.20 -9.57
CA THR A 151 13.33 -11.82 -10.72
C THR A 151 13.61 -10.81 -11.82
N ASN A 152 13.10 -9.57 -11.69
CA ASN A 152 13.21 -8.54 -12.70
C ASN A 152 12.61 -8.94 -14.05
N ASN A 153 11.51 -9.70 -14.02
CA ASN A 153 10.81 -10.20 -15.21
C ASN A 153 9.73 -9.23 -15.72
N MET A 154 9.75 -7.96 -15.31
CA MET A 154 8.78 -6.98 -15.79
C MET A 154 9.08 -6.67 -17.27
N THR A 155 8.35 -7.30 -18.18
CA THR A 155 8.45 -7.07 -19.63
C THR A 155 7.78 -5.75 -20.00
N SER A 156 8.52 -4.89 -20.72
CA SER A 156 8.03 -3.67 -21.36
C SER A 156 6.69 -3.85 -22.04
N MET A 157 5.71 -3.05 -21.63
CA MET A 157 4.54 -2.74 -22.42
C MET A 157 4.48 -1.23 -22.64
N ASN A 158 5.30 -0.79 -23.59
CA ASN A 158 5.24 0.48 -24.32
C ASN A 158 5.76 1.71 -23.56
N GLY A 159 7.06 2.00 -23.65
CA GLY A 159 7.57 3.31 -23.29
C GLY A 159 9.05 3.53 -23.57
N ASP A 160 9.35 4.64 -24.25
CA ASP A 160 10.68 5.16 -24.62
C ASP A 160 11.51 5.62 -23.40
N GLY A 161 11.69 4.75 -22.40
CA GLY A 161 12.55 5.04 -21.24
C GLY A 161 14.03 5.11 -21.64
N GLU A 162 14.79 6.03 -21.04
CA GLU A 162 16.22 6.17 -21.29
C GLU A 162 16.96 4.89 -20.84
N GLU A 163 17.51 4.13 -21.81
CA GLU A 163 18.14 2.81 -21.63
C GLU A 163 19.17 2.77 -20.48
N GLN A 164 19.82 3.90 -20.20
CA GLN A 164 20.88 4.02 -19.19
C GLN A 164 20.36 3.93 -17.75
N GLU A 165 19.21 4.55 -17.43
CA GLU A 165 18.65 4.51 -16.07
C GLU A 165 18.18 3.09 -15.72
N GLN A 166 17.60 2.40 -16.70
CA GLN A 166 17.16 1.01 -16.56
C GLN A 166 18.35 0.06 -16.29
N GLU A 167 19.48 0.29 -16.96
CA GLU A 167 20.71 -0.47 -16.72
C GLU A 167 21.28 -0.21 -15.31
N GLU A 168 21.30 1.04 -14.85
CA GLU A 168 21.80 1.36 -13.51
C GLU A 168 20.94 0.70 -12.42
N TRP A 169 19.62 0.82 -12.52
CA TRP A 169 18.70 0.17 -11.58
C TRP A 169 18.93 -1.35 -11.58
N ARG A 170 19.03 -1.98 -12.75
CA ARG A 170 19.20 -3.44 -12.86
C ARG A 170 20.50 -3.89 -12.22
N ARG A 171 21.57 -3.13 -12.43
CA ARG A 171 22.88 -3.34 -11.80
C ARG A 171 22.79 -3.24 -10.27
N ARG A 172 22.15 -2.18 -9.75
CA ARG A 172 21.98 -1.97 -8.29
C ARG A 172 21.11 -3.05 -7.66
N TRP A 173 20.00 -3.40 -8.29
CA TRP A 173 19.09 -4.46 -7.83
C TRP A 173 19.79 -5.82 -7.79
N THR A 174 20.50 -6.18 -8.86
CA THR A 174 21.27 -7.43 -8.93
C THR A 174 22.35 -7.49 -7.86
N ALA A 175 23.06 -6.39 -7.62
CA ALA A 175 24.05 -6.28 -6.55
C ALA A 175 23.41 -6.47 -5.16
N GLU A 176 22.20 -5.95 -4.96
CA GLU A 176 21.49 -6.07 -3.69
C GLU A 176 20.94 -7.47 -3.45
N LEU A 177 20.40 -8.13 -4.46
CA LEU A 177 20.06 -9.56 -4.38
C LEU A 177 21.29 -10.41 -4.07
N ALA A 178 22.44 -10.11 -4.68
CA ALA A 178 23.70 -10.79 -4.37
C ALA A 178 24.21 -10.47 -2.96
N ARG A 179 23.90 -9.28 -2.41
CA ARG A 179 24.20 -8.93 -1.01
C ARG A 179 23.35 -9.73 -0.04
N VAL A 180 22.04 -9.80 -0.27
CA VAL A 180 21.09 -10.54 0.57
C VAL A 180 21.36 -12.04 0.56
N ARG A 181 21.67 -12.62 -0.61
CA ARG A 181 22.02 -14.05 -0.76
C ARG A 181 23.25 -14.51 0.05
N ARG A 182 24.05 -13.58 0.58
CA ARG A 182 25.20 -13.93 1.46
C ARG A 182 24.82 -14.04 2.93
N LEU A 183 23.62 -13.60 3.31
CA LEU A 183 23.18 -13.61 4.71
C LEU A 183 22.73 -15.02 5.13
N GLU A 184 22.01 -15.70 4.26
CA GLU A 184 21.44 -17.03 4.52
C GLU A 184 21.41 -17.86 3.24
N PHE A 185 21.68 -19.17 3.39
CA PHE A 185 21.60 -20.11 2.28
C PHE A 185 20.13 -20.53 2.08
N LEU A 186 19.65 -20.41 0.84
CA LEU A 186 18.31 -20.82 0.43
C LEU A 186 18.44 -21.83 -0.71
N ASP A 187 18.18 -23.10 -0.42
CA ASP A 187 18.13 -24.19 -1.40
C ASP A 187 16.77 -24.28 -2.09
N GLU A 188 15.68 -23.96 -1.39
CA GLU A 188 14.29 -24.03 -1.90
C GLU A 188 13.84 -22.70 -2.51
N VAL A 189 14.46 -22.28 -3.62
CA VAL A 189 14.13 -21.02 -4.32
C VAL A 189 12.71 -21.05 -4.89
N GLU A 190 12.23 -22.23 -5.29
CA GLU A 190 10.89 -22.45 -5.83
C GLU A 190 9.80 -22.16 -4.80
N GLU A 191 10.02 -22.51 -3.52
CA GLU A 191 9.07 -22.20 -2.44
C GLU A 191 9.01 -20.69 -2.18
N LEU A 192 10.16 -20.01 -2.18
CA LEU A 192 10.19 -18.56 -2.11
C LEU A 192 9.46 -17.92 -3.28
N GLU A 193 9.66 -18.42 -4.50
CA GLU A 193 8.95 -17.91 -5.68
C GLU A 193 7.44 -18.11 -5.59
N LEU A 194 7.01 -19.25 -5.04
CA LEU A 194 5.60 -19.53 -4.82
C LEU A 194 4.99 -18.61 -3.76
N ILE A 195 5.72 -18.30 -2.68
CA ILE A 195 5.28 -17.28 -1.71
C ILE A 195 5.18 -15.92 -2.41
N LEU A 196 6.22 -15.50 -3.12
CA LEU A 196 6.31 -14.15 -3.70
C LEU A 196 5.31 -13.90 -4.84
N SER A 197 4.82 -14.94 -5.53
CA SER A 197 3.76 -14.79 -6.53
C SER A 197 2.39 -14.48 -5.92
N HIS A 198 2.24 -14.65 -4.60
CA HIS A 198 1.00 -14.42 -3.86
C HIS A 198 1.00 -13.10 -3.08
N TYR A 199 1.94 -12.20 -3.36
CA TYR A 199 1.97 -10.84 -2.81
C TYR A 199 2.23 -9.86 -3.93
N ALA A 200 1.57 -8.70 -3.91
CA ALA A 200 1.89 -7.57 -4.77
C ALA A 200 2.34 -6.36 -3.99
N LEU A 201 3.20 -5.59 -4.65
CA LEU A 201 3.40 -4.19 -4.38
C LEU A 201 2.66 -3.38 -5.46
N SER A 202 1.80 -2.48 -5.03
CA SER A 202 1.07 -1.57 -5.91
C SER A 202 1.23 -0.15 -5.44
N TRP A 203 1.26 0.79 -6.37
CA TRP A 203 1.17 2.20 -6.07
C TRP A 203 0.27 2.93 -7.07
N ALA A 204 -0.37 3.98 -6.60
CA ALA A 204 -1.33 4.75 -7.38
C ALA A 204 -1.23 6.24 -7.06
N ILE A 205 -1.38 7.09 -8.08
CA ILE A 205 -1.32 8.55 -7.96
C ILE A 205 -2.59 9.19 -8.49
N ARG A 206 -3.09 10.15 -7.73
CA ARG A 206 -4.08 11.13 -8.14
C ARG A 206 -3.43 12.51 -8.02
N ALA A 207 -3.06 13.10 -9.16
CA ALA A 207 -2.51 14.45 -9.23
C ALA A 207 -3.56 15.42 -9.77
N ASP A 208 -3.57 16.65 -9.26
CA ASP A 208 -4.38 17.72 -9.84
C ASP A 208 -3.74 18.21 -11.16
N HIS A 209 -4.55 18.56 -12.14
CA HIS A 209 -4.09 18.96 -13.48
C HIS A 209 -3.27 20.28 -13.48
N SER A 210 -3.19 20.97 -12.34
CA SER A 210 -2.54 22.28 -12.17
C SER A 210 -1.04 22.22 -11.83
N THR A 211 -0.54 21.09 -11.32
CA THR A 211 0.90 20.90 -11.11
C THR A 211 1.57 20.55 -12.43
N SER A 212 2.31 21.52 -12.99
CA SER A 212 3.30 21.32 -14.04
C SER A 212 4.03 19.98 -13.84
N ARG A 213 4.21 19.21 -14.92
CA ARG A 213 5.00 17.96 -14.99
C ARG A 213 6.48 18.24 -14.70
N THR A 214 6.80 18.70 -13.50
CA THR A 214 8.15 19.05 -13.10
C THR A 214 8.46 18.30 -11.83
N THR A 215 9.04 17.13 -12.05
CA THR A 215 9.74 16.30 -11.07
C THR A 215 8.86 15.74 -9.96
N THR A 216 8.12 14.66 -10.28
CA THR A 216 7.65 13.72 -9.27
C THR A 216 8.87 13.21 -8.51
N VAL A 217 9.03 13.62 -7.25
CA VAL A 217 9.90 12.93 -6.30
C VAL A 217 9.07 11.77 -5.76
N GLY A 218 8.91 10.74 -6.60
CA GLY A 218 8.20 9.51 -6.28
C GLY A 218 9.14 8.34 -6.46
N PHE A 219 8.98 7.30 -5.65
CA PHE A 219 9.48 5.97 -6.00
C PHE A 219 8.83 5.56 -7.33
N TYR A 220 9.47 5.89 -8.44
CA TYR A 220 9.16 5.24 -9.70
C TYR A 220 9.66 3.80 -9.58
N LEU A 221 8.75 2.83 -9.57
CA LEU A 221 9.04 1.63 -10.33
C LEU A 221 8.88 2.08 -11.79
N PRO A 222 9.95 2.02 -12.60
CA PRO A 222 9.95 2.59 -13.95
C PRO A 222 8.70 2.17 -14.72
N THR A 223 8.11 3.11 -15.45
CA THR A 223 7.23 2.78 -16.58
C THR A 223 8.06 2.02 -17.61
N PHE A 224 7.64 0.79 -17.95
CA PHE A 224 8.24 -0.04 -19.00
C PHE A 224 7.21 -0.41 -20.07
#